data_AF-A0A098ERW6-F1
#
_entry.id   AF-A0A098ERW6-F1
#
_cell.length_a   1.000
_cell.length_b   1.000
_cell.length_c   1.000
_cell.angle_alpha   90.00
_cell.angle_beta   90.00
_cell.angle_gamma   90.00
#
_symmetry.space_group_name_H-M   'P 1'
#
loop_
_entity.id
_entity.type
_entity.pdbx_description
1 polymer ?
#
loop_
_entity_poly.entity_id
_entity_poly.type
_entity_poly.pdbx_seq_one_letter_code
_entity_poly.pdbx_strand_id
1 'polypeptide(L)' 'MKMKKPLNPIQTALLKKHIKKFEEKDGVLTEAFTIDGDAGMILYGFVSPNKTVKGVVFI' A
#
# COMPACT_ATOMS: atom_id res chain seq x y z
N MET A 1 -11.62 -15.90 9.95
CA MET A 1 -11.51 -14.57 9.32
C MET A 1 -10.04 -14.23 9.18
N LYS A 2 -9.55 -13.88 7.99
CA LYS A 2 -8.16 -13.43 7.86
C LYS A 2 -8.01 -12.03 8.48
N MET A 3 -7.00 -11.84 9.32
CA MET A 3 -6.79 -10.57 10.02
C MET A 3 -5.94 -9.61 9.18
N LYS A 4 -6.26 -8.31 9.22
CA LYS A 4 -5.37 -7.28 8.66
C LYS A 4 -4.15 -7.16 9.57
N LYS A 5 -2.95 -7.22 8.98
CA LYS A 5 -1.69 -6.99 9.68
C LYS A 5 -1.05 -5.69 9.21
N PRO A 6 -0.49 -4.89 10.15
CA PRO A 6 0.30 -3.73 9.77
C PRO A 6 1.52 -4.18 8.96
N LEU A 7 2.01 -3.28 8.12
CA LEU A 7 3.19 -3.54 7.31
C LEU A 7 4.44 -3.62 8.18
N ASN A 8 5.29 -4.59 7.91
CA ASN A 8 6.65 -4.60 8.46
C ASN A 8 7.52 -3.53 7.75
N PRO A 9 8.72 -3.22 8.28
CA PRO A 9 9.58 -2.19 7.70
C PRO A 9 9.96 -2.44 6.23
N ILE A 10 10.17 -3.70 5.84
CA ILE A 10 10.53 -4.09 4.47
C ILE A 10 9.36 -3.82 3.51
N GLN A 11 8.17 -4.25 3.91
CA GLN A 11 6.91 -4.01 3.19
C GLN A 11 6.64 -2.51 3.03
N THR A 12 6.87 -1.75 4.09
CA THR A 12 6.73 -0.28 4.08
C THR A 12 7.69 0.37 3.08
N ALA A 13 8.96 -0.06 3.06
CA ALA A 13 9.96 0.45 2.12
C ALA A 13 9.60 0.11 0.66
N LEU A 14 9.10 -1.10 0.41
CA LEU A 14 8.64 -1.53 -0.92
C LEU A 14 7.43 -0.72 -1.38
N LEU A 15 6.43 -0.54 -0.52
CA LEU A 15 5.26 0.28 -0.82
C LEU A 15 5.66 1.72 -1.14
N LYS A 16 6.54 2.32 -0.33
CA LYS A 16 7.05 3.68 -0.57
C LYS A 16 7.77 3.80 -1.92
N LYS A 17 8.58 2.80 -2.29
CA LYS A 17 9.25 2.74 -3.61
C LYS A 17 8.24 2.60 -4.75
N HIS A 18 7.20 1.80 -4.56
CA HIS A 18 6.13 1.61 -5.54
C HIS A 18 5.34 2.90 -5.76
N ILE A 19 4.83 3.52 -4.68
CA ILE A 19 4.08 4.79 -4.76
C ILE A 19 4.93 5.91 -5.35
N LYS A 20 6.23 5.98 -5.02
CA LYS A 20 7.13 6.98 -5.60
C LYS A 20 7.22 6.87 -7.13
N LYS A 21 7.03 5.68 -7.72
CA LYS A 21 6.97 5.53 -9.18
C LYS A 21 5.68 6.07 -9.79
N PHE A 22 4.61 6.20 -9.01
CA PHE A 22 3.32 6.70 -9.52
C PHE A 22 3.25 8.23 -9.59
N GLU A 23 4.24 8.96 -9.04
CA GLU A 23 4.44 10.42 -9.23
C GLU A 23 3.17 11.29 -9.19
N GLU A 24 2.13 10.91 -8.45
CA GLU A 24 1.08 11.85 -8.09
C GLU A 24 1.60 12.72 -6.94
N LYS A 25 2.21 13.85 -7.33
CA LYS A 25 2.38 14.99 -6.44
C LYS A 25 1.03 15.25 -5.77
N ASP A 26 1.06 15.38 -4.44
CA ASP A 26 -0.09 15.66 -3.57
C ASP A 26 -0.98 14.48 -3.13
N GLY A 27 -0.66 13.24 -3.47
CA GLY A 27 -1.42 12.11 -2.94
C GLY A 27 -0.93 11.60 -1.57
N VAL A 28 -1.88 11.19 -0.74
CA VAL A 28 -1.68 10.72 0.64
C VAL A 28 -2.07 9.25 0.75
N LEU A 29 -1.19 8.45 1.34
CA LEU A 29 -1.48 7.07 1.69
C LEU A 29 -2.47 7.06 2.87
N THR A 30 -3.64 6.46 2.68
CA THR A 30 -4.72 6.43 3.68
C THR A 30 -4.79 5.12 4.44
N GLU A 31 -4.55 4.00 3.75
CA GLU A 31 -4.48 2.68 4.36
C GLU A 31 -3.40 1.83 3.68
N ALA A 32 -2.69 1.02 4.46
CA ALA A 32 -1.84 -0.02 3.92
C ALA A 32 -1.69 -1.19 4.90
N PHE A 33 -1.94 -2.40 4.45
CA PHE A 33 -1.89 -3.60 5.28
C PHE A 33 -1.63 -4.85 4.45
N THR A 34 -1.20 -5.91 5.13
CA THR A 34 -1.15 -7.26 4.59
C THR A 34 -2.26 -8.10 5.20
N ILE A 35 -2.55 -9.25 4.59
CA ILE A 35 -3.53 -10.19 5.12
C ILE A 35 -2.79 -11.36 5.76
N ASP A 36 -3.22 -11.77 6.96
CA ASP A 36 -2.65 -12.93 7.63
C ASP A 36 -2.73 -14.20 6.76
N GLY A 37 -1.59 -14.88 6.59
CA GLY A 37 -1.45 -15.99 5.64
C GLY A 37 -1.14 -15.59 4.19
N ASP A 38 -1.02 -14.30 3.90
CA ASP A 38 -0.68 -13.76 2.57
C ASP A 38 0.33 -12.60 2.70
N ALA A 39 1.54 -12.93 3.17
CA ALA A 39 2.60 -11.95 3.43
C ALA A 39 3.21 -11.36 2.15
N GLY A 40 2.92 -11.97 0.99
CA GLY A 40 3.36 -11.54 -0.33
C GLY A 40 2.47 -10.46 -0.95
N MET A 41 1.37 -10.05 -0.30
CA MET A 41 0.44 -9.05 -0.86
C MET A 41 0.25 -7.87 0.09
N ILE A 42 0.61 -6.67 -0.37
CA ILE A 42 0.31 -5.40 0.27
C ILE A 42 -0.90 -4.78 -0.42
N LEU A 43 -1.97 -4.56 0.34
CA LEU A 43 -3.11 -3.77 -0.07
C LEU A 43 -2.91 -2.34 0.40
N TYR A 44 -3.12 -1.37 -0.49
CA TYR A 44 -3.00 0.03 -0.13
C TYR A 44 -4.06 0.92 -0.78
N GLY A 45 -4.47 1.95 -0.06
CA GLY A 45 -5.34 3.02 -0.52
C GLY A 45 -4.57 4.33 -0.57
N PHE A 46 -4.61 4.99 -1.71
CA PHE A 46 -3.94 6.26 -1.96
C PHE A 46 -4.95 7.26 -2.50
N VAL A 47 -5.03 8.44 -1.88
CA VAL A 47 -5.95 9.50 -2.29
C VAL A 47 -5.12 10.66 -2.83
N SER A 48 -5.28 10.98 -4.10
CA SER A 48 -4.78 12.21 -4.71
C SER A 48 -5.92 13.21 -4.93
N PRO A 49 -5.62 14.50 -5.13
CA PRO A 49 -6.63 15.53 -5.36
C PRO A 49 -7.60 15.21 -6.51
N ASN A 50 -7.13 14.42 -7.50
CA ASN A 50 -7.89 14.11 -8.70
C ASN A 50 -8.51 12.72 -8.70
N LYS A 51 -8.04 11.79 -7.86
CA LYS A 51 -8.57 10.42 -7.80
C LYS A 51 -8.19 9.67 -6.53
N THR A 52 -9.02 8.71 -6.17
CA THR A 52 -8.68 7.69 -5.18
C THR A 52 -8.26 6.41 -5.89
N VAL A 53 -7.08 5.90 -5.55
CA VAL A 53 -6.51 4.67 -6.10
C VAL A 53 -6.44 3.62 -5.00
N LYS A 54 -7.02 2.45 -5.26
CA LYS A 54 -6.78 1.25 -4.45
C LYS A 54 -5.87 0.32 -5.24
N GLY A 55 -4.75 -0.05 -4.65
CA GLY A 55 -3.72 -0.82 -5.31
C GLY A 55 -3.31 -2.06 -4.52
N VAL A 56 -2.68 -2.99 -5.24
CA VAL A 56 -1.99 -4.14 -4.67
C VAL A 56 -0.53 -4.12 -5.10
N VAL A 57 0.37 -4.45 -4.18
CA VAL A 57 1.76 -4.76 -4.47
C VAL A 57 2.03 -6.22 -4.09
N PHE A 58 2.52 -7.00 -5.05
CA PHE A 58 3.06 -8.33 -4.80
C PHE A 58 4.55 -8.23 -4.47
N ILE A 59 4.99 -8.96 -3.43
CA ILE A 59 6.37 -9.03 -2.93
C ILE A 59 6.93 -10.42 -3.19
#